data_AF-A0A1L0BS88-F1
#
_entry.id   AF-A0A1L0BS88-F1
#
_cell.length_a   1.000
_cell.length_b   1.000
_cell.length_c   1.000
_cell.angle_alpha   90.00
_cell.angle_beta   90.00
_cell.angle_gamma   90.00
#
_symmetry.space_group_name_H-M   'P 1'
#
loop_
_entity.id
_entity.type
_entity.pdbx_description
1 polymer ?
#
loop_
_entity_poly.entity_id
_entity_poly.type
_entity_poly.pdbx_seq_one_letter_code
_entity_poly.pdbx_strand_id
1 'polypeptide(L)'
;MLSISSRMLRLRVPARLLSSSASALNQAKSSVPAGTVLNLKIRKNGDEPVALEDSEYPEWLWDTLDKEKLDAKLKEENLMKWRKKQINKANTAKIKNNNFISQM
;
A
#
# COMPACT_ATOMS: atom_id res chain seq x y z
N MET A 1 56.56 -30.73 0.10
CA MET A 1 55.35 -31.17 0.84
C MET A 1 54.73 -29.92 1.47
N LEU A 2 53.47 -29.50 1.31
CA LEU A 2 52.30 -29.90 0.53
C LEU A 2 51.51 -28.60 0.32
N SER A 3 51.15 -28.26 -0.91
CA SER A 3 50.27 -27.13 -1.23
C SER A 3 48.83 -27.50 -0.87
N ILE A 4 48.27 -26.85 0.15
CA ILE A 4 46.90 -27.08 0.58
C ILE A 4 46.01 -26.15 -0.25
N SER A 5 45.58 -26.68 -1.38
CA SER A 5 44.53 -26.09 -2.22
C SER A 5 43.21 -26.13 -1.44
N SER A 6 42.80 -24.98 -0.89
CA SER A 6 41.51 -24.81 -0.21
C SER A 6 40.37 -24.90 -1.21
N ARG A 7 39.97 -26.12 -1.55
CA ARG A 7 38.77 -26.42 -2.34
C ARG A 7 37.60 -26.62 -1.37
N MET A 8 36.96 -25.52 -0.95
CA MET A 8 35.69 -25.59 -0.22
C MET A 8 34.54 -25.27 -1.17
N LEU A 9 33.62 -26.23 -1.21
CA LEU A 9 32.52 -26.39 -2.15
C LEU A 9 31.50 -25.25 -2.01
N ARG A 10 31.23 -24.52 -3.10
CA ARG A 10 30.04 -23.66 -3.17
C ARG A 10 28.80 -24.57 -3.13
N LEU A 11 28.05 -24.55 -2.03
CA LEU A 11 26.69 -25.09 -2.02
C LEU A 11 25.86 -24.28 -3.04
N ARG A 12 25.48 -24.95 -4.12
CA ARG A 12 24.53 -24.44 -5.11
C ARG A 12 23.14 -24.47 -4.48
N VAL A 13 22.75 -23.38 -3.84
CA VAL A 13 21.37 -23.17 -3.40
C VAL A 13 20.50 -23.15 -4.66
N PRO A 14 19.42 -23.96 -4.76
CA PRO A 14 18.47 -23.81 -5.85
C PRO A 14 17.79 -22.44 -5.64
N ALA A 15 18.15 -21.48 -6.47
CA ALA A 15 17.40 -20.24 -6.57
C ALA A 15 15.97 -20.65 -6.94
N ARG A 16 15.01 -20.39 -6.04
CA ARG A 16 13.60 -20.42 -6.41
C ARG A 16 13.45 -19.41 -7.52
N LEU A 17 13.30 -19.89 -8.75
CA LEU A 17 12.78 -19.08 -9.84
C LEU A 17 11.34 -18.78 -9.42
N LEU A 18 11.17 -17.64 -8.77
CA LEU A 18 9.88 -16.97 -8.71
C LEU A 18 9.51 -16.73 -10.17
N SER A 19 8.79 -17.68 -10.74
CA SER A 19 8.12 -17.56 -12.02
C SER A 19 7.08 -16.47 -11.84
N SER A 20 7.51 -15.22 -11.94
CA SER A 20 6.64 -14.09 -12.15
C SER A 20 6.15 -14.23 -13.58
N SER A 21 5.10 -15.03 -13.75
CA SER A 21 4.21 -14.87 -14.89
C SER A 21 3.57 -13.51 -14.70
N ALA A 22 4.28 -12.46 -15.13
CA ALA A 22 3.71 -11.16 -15.43
C ALA A 22 2.80 -11.36 -16.63
N SER A 23 1.65 -12.02 -16.40
CA SER A 23 0.49 -11.78 -17.22
C SER A 23 0.26 -10.28 -17.14
N ALA A 24 0.40 -9.61 -18.28
CA ALA A 24 -0.05 -8.25 -18.48
C ALA A 24 -1.56 -8.24 -18.29
N LEU A 25 -1.99 -8.27 -17.03
CA LEU A 25 -3.38 -8.22 -16.61
C LEU A 25 -3.78 -6.76 -16.74
N ASN A 26 -4.85 -6.50 -17.50
CA ASN A 26 -5.74 -5.40 -17.18
C ASN A 26 -5.93 -5.44 -15.66
N GLN A 27 -5.31 -4.50 -14.93
CA GLN A 27 -5.46 -4.40 -13.50
C GLN A 27 -6.96 -4.17 -13.27
N ALA A 28 -7.66 -5.21 -12.81
CA ALA A 28 -9.04 -5.07 -12.38
C ALA A 28 -9.05 -3.93 -11.35
N LYS A 29 -9.86 -2.89 -11.61
CA LYS A 29 -9.89 -1.68 -10.78
C LYS A 29 -10.34 -2.05 -9.36
N SER A 30 -11.27 -2.98 -9.25
CA SER A 30 -11.66 -3.59 -7.98
C SER A 30 -11.16 -5.03 -7.81
N SER A 31 -11.03 -5.44 -6.56
CA SER A 31 -10.80 -6.83 -6.16
C SER A 31 -12.10 -7.61 -5.88
N VAL A 32 -13.24 -6.93 -5.86
CA VAL A 32 -14.55 -7.48 -5.46
C VAL A 32 -15.46 -7.50 -6.68
N PRO A 33 -15.99 -8.67 -7.09
CA PRO A 33 -16.91 -8.73 -8.22
C PRO A 33 -18.25 -8.07 -7.87
N ALA A 34 -18.92 -7.52 -8.90
CA ALA A 34 -20.28 -7.03 -8.78
C ALA A 34 -21.24 -8.13 -8.29
N GLY A 35 -22.24 -7.75 -7.51
CA GLY A 35 -23.18 -8.68 -6.87
C GLY A 35 -22.73 -9.21 -5.50
N THR A 36 -21.54 -8.84 -5.01
CA THR A 36 -21.08 -9.26 -3.69
C THR A 36 -21.86 -8.54 -2.59
N VAL A 37 -22.53 -9.29 -1.73
CA VAL A 37 -23.30 -8.73 -0.60
C VAL A 37 -22.35 -8.24 0.49
N LEU A 38 -22.46 -6.96 0.86
CA LEU A 38 -21.61 -6.33 1.88
C LEU A 38 -22.32 -6.31 3.23
N ASN A 39 -21.70 -6.89 4.26
CA ASN A 39 -22.24 -6.90 5.63
C ASN A 39 -22.02 -5.54 6.34
N LEU A 40 -22.68 -4.49 5.84
CA LEU A 40 -22.58 -3.10 6.35
C LEU A 40 -23.85 -2.63 7.07
N LYS A 41 -24.83 -3.52 7.24
CA LYS A 41 -26.12 -3.20 7.81
C LYS A 41 -26.02 -3.00 9.33
N ILE A 42 -26.24 -1.77 9.80
CA ILE A 42 -26.27 -1.42 11.24
C ILE A 42 -27.71 -1.40 11.78
N ARG A 43 -28.68 -0.99 10.96
CA ARG A 43 -30.10 -0.90 11.35
C ARG A 43 -30.83 -2.18 10.98
N LYS A 44 -31.84 -2.57 11.78
CA LYS A 44 -32.65 -3.77 11.54
C LYS A 44 -33.50 -3.66 10.27
N ASN A 45 -34.01 -2.46 9.96
CA ASN A 45 -34.76 -2.17 8.74
C ASN A 45 -33.81 -1.66 7.65
N GLY A 46 -33.84 -2.31 6.48
CA GLY A 46 -33.02 -2.01 5.32
C GLY A 46 -32.43 -3.28 4.68
N ASP A 47 -32.24 -3.24 3.37
CA ASP A 47 -31.60 -4.32 2.61
C ASP A 47 -30.06 -4.26 2.76
N GLU A 48 -29.39 -5.40 2.54
CA GLU A 48 -27.93 -5.45 2.55
C GLU A 48 -27.40 -4.79 1.27
N PRO A 49 -26.48 -3.81 1.39
CA PRO A 49 -25.92 -3.16 0.21
C PRO A 49 -25.08 -4.17 -0.58
N VAL A 50 -25.35 -4.25 -1.87
CA VAL A 50 -24.64 -5.14 -2.80
C VAL A 50 -23.60 -4.31 -3.57
N ALA A 51 -22.43 -4.90 -3.82
CA ALA A 51 -21.41 -4.29 -4.65
C ALA A 51 -21.93 -4.13 -6.09
N LEU A 52 -21.83 -2.91 -6.62
CA LEU A 52 -22.22 -2.53 -7.97
C LEU A 52 -21.05 -2.79 -8.94
N GLU A 53 -21.24 -2.50 -10.22
CA GLU A 53 -20.16 -2.56 -11.21
C GLU A 53 -19.15 -1.41 -11.02
N ASP A 54 -17.87 -1.64 -11.36
CA ASP A 54 -16.79 -0.66 -11.19
C ASP A 54 -17.05 0.68 -11.89
N SER A 55 -17.87 0.70 -12.93
CA SER A 55 -18.20 1.89 -13.72
C SER A 55 -19.30 2.76 -13.08
N GLU A 56 -20.09 2.18 -12.17
CA GLU A 56 -21.14 2.92 -11.45
C GLU A 56 -20.58 3.68 -10.25
N TYR A 57 -19.37 3.31 -9.82
CA TYR A 57 -18.66 4.04 -8.78
C TYR A 57 -17.99 5.30 -9.33
N PRO A 58 -18.01 6.41 -8.58
CA PRO A 58 -17.32 7.62 -8.98
C PRO A 58 -15.81 7.42 -9.15
N GLU A 59 -15.22 8.09 -10.14
CA GLU A 59 -13.79 7.95 -10.48
C GLU A 59 -12.85 8.31 -9.31
N TRP A 60 -13.27 9.24 -8.42
CA TRP A 60 -12.46 9.65 -7.28
C TRP A 60 -12.16 8.50 -6.32
N LEU A 61 -12.96 7.42 -6.30
CA LEU A 61 -12.75 6.25 -5.45
C LEU A 61 -11.40 5.60 -5.74
N TRP A 62 -11.03 5.51 -7.01
CA TRP A 62 -9.81 4.83 -7.46
C TRP A 62 -8.55 5.65 -7.18
N ASP A 63 -8.64 6.97 -7.20
CA ASP A 63 -7.53 7.85 -6.85
C ASP A 63 -7.27 7.93 -5.33
N THR A 64 -8.14 7.39 -4.48
CA THR A 64 -7.99 7.49 -3.01
C THR A 64 -6.79 6.73 -2.46
N LEU A 65 -6.37 5.66 -3.14
CA LEU A 65 -5.26 4.83 -2.70
C LEU A 65 -3.90 5.49 -3.01
N ASP A 66 -3.86 6.36 -4.02
CA ASP A 66 -2.68 7.07 -4.47
C ASP A 66 -2.40 8.31 -3.59
N LYS A 67 -1.71 8.07 -2.49
CA LYS A 67 -1.37 9.14 -1.51
C LYS A 67 -0.62 10.30 -2.11
N GLU A 68 0.23 10.05 -3.12
CA GLU A 68 1.00 11.09 -3.81
C GLU A 68 0.11 12.02 -4.63
N LYS A 69 -0.85 11.46 -5.38
CA LYS A 69 -1.85 12.25 -6.12
C LYS A 69 -2.71 13.08 -5.18
N LEU A 70 -3.15 12.50 -4.06
CA LEU A 70 -3.91 13.23 -3.04
C LEU A 70 -3.10 14.35 -2.41
N ASP A 71 -1.81 14.13 -2.13
CA ASP A 71 -0.92 15.16 -1.59
C ASP A 71 -0.64 16.28 -2.60
N ALA A 72 -0.50 15.96 -3.89
CA ALA A 72 -0.38 16.95 -4.96
C ALA A 72 -1.65 17.79 -5.10
N LYS A 73 -2.82 17.14 -5.14
CA LYS A 73 -4.13 17.81 -5.19
C LYS A 73 -4.35 18.71 -3.96
N LEU A 74 -3.99 18.23 -2.76
CA LEU A 74 -4.08 19.02 -1.53
C LEU A 74 -3.13 20.23 -1.53
N LYS A 75 -1.93 20.08 -2.11
CA LYS A 75 -0.96 21.17 -2.24
C LYS A 75 -1.50 22.28 -3.13
N GLU A 76 -2.17 21.91 -4.22
CA GLU A 76 -2.74 22.82 -5.20
C GLU A 76 -4.00 23.51 -4.67
N GLU A 77 -4.90 22.76 -4.02
CA GLU A 77 -6.16 23.28 -3.48
C GLU A 77 -5.95 24.11 -2.19
N ASN A 78 -5.08 23.64 -1.28
CA ASN A 78 -4.93 24.21 0.06
C ASN A 78 -3.47 24.11 0.56
N LEU A 79 -2.60 25.00 0.08
CA LEU A 79 -1.18 25.05 0.47
C LEU A 79 -0.95 25.08 1.99
N MET A 80 -1.78 25.81 2.74
CA MET A 80 -1.67 25.89 4.20
C MET A 80 -1.96 24.56 4.90
N LYS A 81 -2.97 23.81 4.45
CA LYS A 81 -3.29 22.47 4.98
C LYS A 81 -2.16 21.49 4.68
N TRP A 82 -1.63 21.53 3.45
CA TRP A 82 -0.48 20.73 3.05
C TRP A 82 0.75 21.04 3.92
N ARG A 83 1.07 22.32 4.14
CA ARG A 83 2.18 22.74 5.01
C ARG A 83 2.01 22.25 6.44
N LYS A 84 0.81 22.36 7.02
CA LYS A 84 0.51 21.84 8.36
C LYS A 84 0.74 20.32 8.45
N LYS A 85 0.32 19.57 7.42
CA LYS A 85 0.58 18.12 7.33
C LYS A 85 2.08 17.81 7.36
N GLN A 86 2.90 18.57 6.62
CA GLN A 86 4.37 18.39 6.61
C GLN A 86 5.00 18.70 7.97
N ILE A 87 4.57 19.78 8.64
CA ILE A 87 5.07 20.15 9.98
C ILE A 87 4.74 19.04 10.98
N ASN A 88 3.50 18.53 10.98
CA ASN A 88 3.11 17.44 11.86
C ASN A 88 3.96 16.17 11.63
N LYS A 89 4.23 15.83 10.36
CA LYS A 89 5.09 14.70 10.01
C LYS A 89 6.51 14.86 10.56
N ALA A 90 7.11 16.04 10.40
CA ALA A 90 8.45 16.36 10.93
C ALA A 90 8.47 16.33 12.47
N ASN A 91 7.45 16.89 13.12
CA ASN A 91 7.34 16.88 14.58
C ASN A 91 7.20 15.45 15.12
N THR A 92 6.36 14.62 14.52
CA THR A 92 6.23 13.21 14.89
C THR A 92 7.55 12.46 14.71
N ALA A 93 8.29 12.70 13.62
CA ALA A 93 9.61 12.08 13.42
C ALA A 93 10.61 12.50 14.49
N LYS A 94 10.65 13.79 14.84
CA LYS A 94 11.49 14.33 15.92
C LYS A 94 11.15 13.71 17.27
N ILE A 95 9.88 13.62 17.62
CA ILE A 95 9.42 12.99 18.87
C ILE A 95 9.82 11.51 18.90
N LYS A 96 9.62 10.77 17.81
CA LYS A 96 10.01 9.36 17.71
C LYS A 96 11.51 9.18 17.90
N ASN A 97 12.34 10.03 17.27
CA ASN A 97 13.79 9.98 17.44
C ASN A 97 14.21 10.29 18.88
N ASN A 98 13.65 11.33 19.48
CA ASN A 98 13.97 11.68 20.87
C ASN A 98 13.56 10.58 21.85
N ASN A 99 12.37 10.00 21.66
CA ASN A 99 11.89 8.88 22.47
C ASN A 99 12.79 7.64 22.28
N PHE A 100 13.25 7.37 21.05
CA PHE A 100 14.17 6.28 20.77
C PHE A 100 15.52 6.46 21.50
N ILE A 101 16.13 7.64 21.39
CA ILE A 101 17.40 7.95 22.07
C ILE A 101 17.24 7.92 23.60
N SER A 102 16.09 8.30 24.13
CA SER A 102 15.82 8.25 25.57
C SER A 102 15.59 6.84 26.12
N GLN A 103 15.29 5.86 25.26
CA GLN A 103 15.06 4.47 25.66
C GLN A 103 16.29 3.57 25.47
N MET A 104 17.30 4.04 24.72
CA MET A 104 18.64 3.44 24.70
C MET A 104 19.42 3.82 25.96
#